data_AF-D9PLF7-F1
#
_entry.id   AF-D9PLF7-F1
#
_cell.length_a   1.000
_cell.length_b   1.000
_cell.length_c   1.000
_cell.angle_alpha   90.00
_cell.angle_beta   90.00
_cell.angle_gamma   90.00
#
_symmetry.space_group_name_H-M   'P 1'
#
loop_
_entity.id
_entity.type
_entity.pdbx_description
1 polymer ?
#
loop_
_entity_poly.entity_id
_entity_poly.type
_entity_poly.pdbx_seq_one_letter_code
_entity_poly.pdbx_strand_id
1 'polypeptide(L)' 'MEKRLLNTKELSEYLSIPKGSIYVMIYLRKIPPECIVKLGKALRFEKAGIDRWITGNRVCE' A
#
# COMPACT_ATOMS: atom_id res chain seq x y z
N MET A 1 6.16 -9.64 -15.40
CA MET A 1 5.36 -8.86 -14.44
C MET A 1 6.30 -7.94 -13.67
N GLU A 2 6.23 -6.63 -13.90
CA GLU A 2 7.11 -5.66 -13.24
C GLU A 2 6.74 -5.53 -11.75
N LYS A 3 7.63 -5.99 -10.86
CA LYS A 3 7.53 -5.73 -9.43
C LYS A 3 7.91 -4.28 -9.14
N ARG A 4 7.00 -3.35 -9.43
CA ARG A 4 7.19 -1.93 -9.13
C ARG A 4 6.93 -1.72 -7.64
N LEU A 5 8.02 -1.59 -6.88
CA LEU A 5 7.97 -1.25 -5.46
C LEU A 5 7.79 0.26 -5.31
N LEU A 6 6.64 0.67 -4.78
CA LEU A 6 6.31 2.04 -4.45
C LEU A 6 6.84 2.40 -3.06
N ASN A 7 7.43 3.58 -2.90
CA ASN A 7 7.69 4.11 -1.57
C ASN A 7 6.41 4.69 -0.93
N THR A 8 6.43 4.97 0.38
CA THR A 8 5.29 5.62 1.08
C THR A 8 4.83 6.93 0.42
N LYS A 9 5.76 7.69 -0.19
CA LYS A 9 5.43 8.92 -0.92
C LYS A 9 4.64 8.62 -2.19
N GLU A 10 5.14 7.70 -3.02
CA GLU A 10 4.45 7.31 -4.25
C GLU A 10 3.11 6.64 -3.95
N LEU A 11 3.01 5.89 -2.85
CA LEU A 11 1.75 5.31 -2.40
C LEU A 11 0.74 6.40 -2.00
N SER A 12 1.21 7.44 -1.32
CA SER A 12 0.41 8.61 -0.95
C SER A 12 -0.14 9.33 -2.16
N GLU A 13 0.68 9.51 -3.20
CA GLU A 13 0.26 10.10 -4.47
C GLU A 13 -0.69 9.16 -5.24
N TYR A 14 -0.39 7.86 -5.28
CA TYR A 14 -1.19 6.85 -6.00
C TYR A 14 -2.60 6.69 -5.44
N LEU A 15 -2.74 6.67 -4.11
CA LEU A 15 -4.04 6.56 -3.43
C LEU A 15 -4.70 7.92 -3.20
N SER A 16 -3.98 9.03 -3.42
CA SER A 16 -4.38 10.37 -2.95
C SER A 16 -4.76 10.40 -1.45
N ILE A 17 -4.02 9.63 -0.63
CA ILE A 17 -4.20 9.56 0.82
C ILE A 17 -2.99 10.19 1.49
N PRO A 18 -3.16 11.01 2.55
CA PRO A 18 -2.03 11.58 3.27
C PRO A 18 -1.19 10.49 3.94
N LYS A 19 0.14 10.67 3.95
CA LYS A 19 1.10 9.72 4.54
C LYS A 19 0.72 9.29 5.96
N GLY A 20 0.20 10.20 6.78
CA GLY A 20 -0.28 9.90 8.13
C GLY A 20 -1.40 8.86 8.15
N SER A 21 -2.38 8.99 7.25
CA SER A 21 -3.44 7.98 7.10
C SER A 21 -2.89 6.64 6.61
N ILE A 22 -1.85 6.63 5.77
CA ILE A 22 -1.20 5.37 5.35
C ILE A 22 -0.58 4.66 6.57
N TYR A 23 0.14 5.38 7.43
CA TYR A 23 0.69 4.80 8.66
C TYR A 23 -0.41 4.28 9.59
N VAL A 24 -1.52 5.02 9.73
CA VAL A 24 -2.68 4.58 10.49
C VAL A 24 -3.31 3.32 9.87
N MET A 25 -3.44 3.24 8.55
CA MET A 25 -3.95 2.06 7.86
C MET A 25 -3.06 0.82 8.04
N ILE A 26 -1.74 1.01 8.06
CA ILE A 26 -0.78 -0.06 8.37
C ILE A 26 -0.95 -0.51 9.82
N TYR A 27 -1.06 0.44 10.75
CA TYR A 27 -1.28 0.15 12.18
C TYR A 27 -2.60 -0.61 12.41
N LEU A 28 -3.68 -0.16 11.76
CA LEU A 28 -4.99 -0.80 11.78
C LEU A 28 -5.05 -2.11 10.96
N ARG A 29 -3.93 -2.55 10.37
CA ARG A 29 -3.81 -3.73 9.51
C ARG A 29 -4.84 -3.76 8.36
N LYS A 30 -5.26 -2.59 7.88
CA LYS A 30 -6.12 -2.48 6.70
C LYS A 30 -5.38 -2.84 5.42
N ILE A 31 -4.09 -2.50 5.35
CA ILE A 31 -3.21 -2.90 4.26
C ILE A 31 -2.57 -4.25 4.65
N PRO A 32 -2.74 -5.30 3.82
CA PRO A 32 -2.22 -6.61 4.16
C PRO A 32 -0.68 -6.58 4.14
N PRO A 33 -0.03 -7.28 5.08
CA PRO A 33 1.42 -7.25 5.25
C PRO A 33 2.18 -7.81 4.04
N GLU A 34 1.55 -8.67 3.24
CA GLU A 34 2.10 -9.19 1.97
C GLU A 34 2.35 -8.08 0.93
N CYS A 35 1.59 -6.99 0.99
CA CYS A 35 1.81 -5.82 0.14
C CYS A 35 2.93 -4.92 0.65
N ILE A 36 3.44 -5.16 1.87
CA ILE A 36 4.42 -4.32 2.56
C ILE A 36 5.76 -5.05 2.57
N VAL A 37 6.69 -4.54 1.76
CA VAL A 37 8.08 -5.01 1.73
C VAL A 37 8.89 -4.12 2.65
N LYS A 38 9.31 -4.67 3.79
CA LYS A 38 10.27 -3.99 4.69
C LYS A 38 11.67 -4.10 4.10
N LEU A 39 12.26 -2.95 3.75
CA LEU A 39 13.63 -2.85 3.28
C LEU A 39 14.45 -2.09 4.34
N GLY A 40 14.88 -2.81 5.38
CA GLY A 40 15.54 -2.21 6.55
C GLY A 40 14.61 -1.26 7.30
N LYS A 41 14.99 0.03 7.41
CA LYS A 41 14.15 1.10 8.00
C LYS A 41 13.08 1.63 7.05
N ALA A 42 13.17 1.33 5.75
CA ALA A 42 12.23 1.82 4.76
C ALA A 42 11.09 0.83 4.53
N LEU A 43 9.88 1.36 4.37
CA LEU A 43 8.70 0.61 3.94
C LEU A 43 8.52 0.82 2.44
N ARG A 44 8.49 -0.28 1.71
CA ARG A 44 8.12 -0.32 0.30
C ARG A 44 6.83 -1.09 0.13
N PHE A 45 6.12 -0.81 -0.94
CA PHE A 45 4.83 -1.41 -1.21
C PHE A 45 4.79 -1.96 -2.61
N GLU A 46 4.37 -3.19 -2.78
CA GLU A 46 4.26 -3.77 -4.12
C GLU A 46 3.00 -3.22 -4.82
N LYS A 47 3.17 -2.53 -5.94
CA LYS A 47 2.05 -1.93 -6.68
C LYS A 47 0.97 -2.98 -7.03
N ALA A 48 1.39 -4.16 -7.47
CA ALA A 48 0.46 -5.23 -7.84
C ALA A 48 -0.37 -5.73 -6.64
N GLY A 49 0.24 -5.84 -5.46
CA GLY A 49 -0.45 -6.17 -4.23
C GLY A 49 -1.45 -5.07 -3.82
N ILE A 50 -1.03 -3.81 -3.89
CA ILE A 50 -1.93 -2.67 -3.61
C ILE A 50 -3.11 -2.64 -4.58
N ASP A 51 -2.87 -2.89 -5.86
CA ASP A 51 -3.91 -2.91 -6.89
C ASP A 51 -4.95 -4.01 -6.63
N ARG A 52 -4.49 -5.22 -6.27
CA ARG A 52 -5.36 -6.32 -5.82
C ARG A 52 -6.11 -5.97 -4.55
N TRP A 53 -5.45 -5.33 -3.59
CA TRP A 53 -6.08 -4.90 -2.34
C TRP A 53 -7.17 -3.85 -2.59
N ILE A 54 -6.90 -2.83 -3.40
CA ILE A 54 -7.90 -1.82 -3.79
C ILE A 54 -9.07 -2.49 -4.49
N THR A 55 -8.81 -3.42 -5.41
CA THR A 55 -9.84 -4.14 -6.15
C THR A 55 -10.69 -5.03 -5.23
N GLY A 56 -10.08 -5.72 -4.26
CA GLY A 56 -10.82 -6.54 -3.30
C GLY A 56 -11.58 -5.75 -2.24
N ASN A 57 -11.16 -4.51 -1.96
CA ASN A 57 -11.80 -3.62 -0.98
C ASN A 57 -12.82 -2.66 -1.64
N ARG A 58 -12.78 -2.51 -2.97
CA ARG A 58 -13.90 -2.00 -3.77
C ARG A 58 -14.98 -3.09 -3.77
N VAL A 59 -15.80 -3.07 -2.73
CA VAL A 59 -17.11 -3.72 -2.79
C VAL A 59 -17.89 -3.00 -3.90
N CYS A 60 -17.97 -3.64 -5.07
CA CYS A 60 -19.04 -3.37 -6.00
C CYS A 60 -20.28 -4.07 -5.46
N GLU A 61 -21.24 -3.24 -5.04
CA GLU A 61 -22.68 -3.51 -4.82
C GLU A 61 -23.11 -4.42 -3.66
#